data_AF-A0A0M3HFM5-F1
#
_entry.id   AF-A0A0M3HFM5-F1
#
_cell.length_a   1.000
_cell.length_b   1.000
_cell.length_c   1.000
_cell.angle_alpha   90.00
_cell.angle_beta   90.00
_cell.angle_gamma   90.00
#
_symmetry.space_group_name_H-M   'P 1'
#
loop_
_entity.id
_entity.type
_entity.pdbx_description
1 polymer ?
#
loop_
_entity_poly.entity_id
_entity_poly.type
_entity_poly.pdbx_seq_one_letter_code
_entity_poly.pdbx_strand_id
1 'polypeptide(L)'
;MSQSFVDAQTAYNLGIPGLRPQLNTTADPNVEVPSSMENFTWDGFSDQVISYCVDYVWIGIAILCAATIQVMCYLTACENMNHRMRKEFFKAIIRQDIGWFDKNQSGTLTAKLFDNLERVKEGTGDKVALLIQFVSQFFAGFIVAFAYDWRLTLIMMSLSPFMVICGAFIAKVCTR
;
A
#
# COMPACT_ATOMS: atom_id res chain seq x y z
N MET A 1 28.89 -32.50 18.80
CA MET A 1 28.09 -31.64 17.90
C MET A 1 27.67 -32.35 16.59
N SER A 2 27.84 -33.66 16.43
CA SER A 2 27.61 -34.32 15.12
C SER A 2 26.76 -35.59 15.14
N GLN A 3 26.28 -36.09 16.28
CA GLN A 3 25.44 -37.31 16.32
C GLN A 3 23.94 -36.99 16.38
N SER A 4 23.52 -36.10 17.26
CA SER A 4 22.09 -35.70 17.36
C SER A 4 21.55 -34.97 16.11
N PHE A 5 22.39 -34.24 15.38
CA PHE A 5 22.00 -33.60 14.12
C PHE A 5 21.91 -34.60 12.95
N VAL A 6 22.71 -35.67 12.96
CA VAL A 6 22.67 -36.71 11.93
C VAL A 6 21.44 -37.61 12.11
N ASP A 7 21.05 -37.87 13.36
CA ASP A 7 19.84 -38.65 13.67
C ASP A 7 18.56 -37.87 13.34
N ALA A 8 18.55 -36.55 13.57
CA ALA A 8 17.45 -35.66 13.19
C ALA A 8 17.27 -35.56 11.65
N GLN A 9 18.37 -35.47 10.91
CA GLN A 9 18.34 -35.45 9.45
C GLN A 9 17.89 -36.80 8.87
N THR A 10 18.25 -37.91 9.52
CA THR A 10 17.83 -39.27 9.11
C THR A 10 16.32 -39.48 9.33
N ALA A 11 15.77 -38.97 10.44
CA ALA A 11 14.35 -39.05 10.74
C ALA A 11 13.46 -38.20 9.81
N TYR A 12 13.93 -37.02 9.37
CA TYR A 12 13.23 -36.21 8.36
C TYR A 12 13.11 -36.94 7.02
N ASN A 13 14.18 -37.63 6.58
CA ASN A 13 14.18 -38.41 5.35
C ASN A 13 13.27 -39.66 5.40
N LEU A 14 12.84 -40.08 6.58
CA LEU A 14 11.92 -41.22 6.78
C LEU A 14 10.44 -40.82 6.85
N GLY A 15 10.12 -39.52 6.72
CA GLY A 15 8.74 -39.04 6.57
C GLY A 15 7.79 -39.36 7.73
N ILE A 16 8.32 -39.60 8.93
CA ILE A 16 7.52 -39.98 10.10
C ILE A 16 6.88 -38.71 10.70
N PRO A 17 5.54 -38.53 10.65
CA PRO A 17 4.90 -37.38 11.25
C PRO A 17 4.92 -37.52 12.78
N GLY A 18 5.54 -36.55 13.48
CA GLY A 18 5.35 -36.37 14.92
C GLY A 18 6.56 -36.62 15.83
N LEU A 19 7.76 -36.92 15.32
CA LEU A 19 8.98 -36.93 16.16
C LEU A 19 9.49 -35.51 16.35
N ARG A 20 8.91 -34.81 17.33
CA ARG A 20 9.37 -33.50 17.79
C ARG A 20 10.75 -33.67 18.45
N PRO A 21 11.76 -32.84 18.13
CA PRO A 21 12.93 -32.74 18.97
C PRO A 21 12.49 -32.15 20.31
N GLN A 22 12.20 -33.02 21.28
CA GLN A 22 12.19 -32.62 22.67
C GLN A 22 13.63 -32.17 22.99
N LEU A 23 13.80 -30.97 23.53
CA LEU A 23 15.04 -30.60 24.20
C LEU A 23 15.26 -31.64 25.30
N ASN A 24 16.18 -32.56 25.06
CA ASN A 24 16.48 -33.64 25.98
C ASN A 24 17.11 -33.04 27.25
N THR A 25 16.28 -32.83 28.27
CA THR A 25 16.62 -32.55 29.68
C THR A 25 17.37 -33.73 30.33
N THR A 26 18.37 -34.32 29.65
CA THR A 26 19.29 -35.29 30.26
C THR A 26 20.75 -35.13 29.80
N ALA A 27 21.06 -34.13 28.98
CA ALA A 27 22.44 -33.91 28.52
C ALA A 27 23.33 -33.12 29.50
N ASP A 28 22.78 -32.45 30.52
CA ASP A 28 23.58 -31.81 31.59
C ASP A 28 22.71 -31.52 32.84
N PRO A 29 22.97 -32.15 34.01
CA PRO A 29 22.13 -31.99 35.22
C PRO A 29 22.33 -30.66 35.97
N ASN A 30 23.18 -29.75 35.49
CA ASN A 30 23.56 -28.51 36.20
C ASN A 30 23.21 -27.21 35.45
N VAL A 31 22.42 -27.29 34.38
CA VAL A 31 21.95 -26.09 33.66
C VAL A 31 20.50 -25.83 34.08
N GLU A 32 20.30 -24.82 34.91
CA GLU A 32 18.97 -24.29 35.21
C GLU A 32 18.36 -23.74 33.91
N VAL A 33 17.35 -24.43 33.39
CA VAL A 33 16.57 -23.93 32.25
C VAL A 33 15.85 -22.67 32.73
N PRO A 34 16.01 -21.51 32.06
CA PRO A 34 15.29 -20.30 32.45
C PRO A 34 13.77 -20.57 32.36
N SER A 35 13.02 -20.21 33.40
CA SER A 35 11.59 -20.51 33.59
C SER A 35 10.66 -19.99 32.46
N SER A 36 11.16 -19.12 31.58
CA SER A 36 10.46 -18.65 30.38
C SER A 36 10.52 -19.63 29.19
N MET A 37 11.46 -20.57 29.17
CA MET A 37 11.59 -21.57 28.09
C MET A 37 10.85 -22.88 28.38
N GLU A 38 10.48 -23.14 29.64
CA GLU A 38 9.78 -24.37 30.04
C GLU A 38 8.31 -24.40 29.61
N ASN A 39 7.69 -23.23 29.42
CA ASN A 39 6.28 -23.06 29.08
C ASN A 39 6.01 -22.71 27.61
N PHE A 40 7.00 -22.79 26.72
CA PHE A 40 6.80 -22.59 25.28
C PHE A 40 6.13 -23.84 24.69
N THR A 41 4.81 -23.95 24.86
CA THR A 41 4.01 -25.03 24.29
C THR A 41 3.74 -24.74 22.81
N TRP A 42 4.09 -25.68 21.94
CA TRP A 42 3.87 -25.57 20.49
C TRP A 42 2.39 -25.35 20.13
N ASP A 43 1.49 -25.81 20.99
CA ASP A 43 0.05 -25.65 20.82
C ASP A 43 -0.39 -24.20 21.04
N GLY A 44 0.15 -23.51 22.06
CA GLY A 44 -0.16 -22.10 22.32
C GLY A 44 0.41 -21.16 21.25
N PHE A 45 1.59 -21.47 20.72
CA PHE A 45 2.15 -20.74 19.58
C PHE A 45 1.33 -20.97 18.30
N SER A 46 0.97 -22.22 18.02
CA SER A 46 0.18 -22.57 16.83
C SER A 46 -1.18 -21.88 16.84
N ASP A 47 -1.84 -21.81 18.00
CA ASP A 47 -3.14 -21.14 18.15
C ASP A 47 -3.06 -19.63 17.90
N GLN A 48 -2.00 -18.97 18.42
CA GLN A 48 -1.75 -17.55 18.14
C GLN A 48 -1.50 -17.29 16.64
N VAL A 49 -0.68 -18.12 16.00
CA VAL A 49 -0.40 -18.00 14.55
C VAL A 49 -1.68 -18.21 13.74
N ILE A 50 -2.49 -19.21 14.08
CA ILE A 50 -3.76 -19.47 13.40
C ILE A 50 -4.72 -18.28 13.57
N SER A 51 -4.81 -17.70 14.78
CA SER A 51 -5.63 -16.50 15.02
C SER A 51 -5.20 -15.33 14.13
N TYR A 52 -3.90 -15.00 14.08
CA TYR A 52 -3.41 -13.92 13.22
C TYR A 52 -3.66 -14.20 11.73
N CYS A 53 -3.49 -15.46 11.30
CA CYS A 53 -3.79 -15.86 9.92
C CYS A 53 -5.27 -15.59 9.57
N VAL A 54 -6.20 -15.92 10.47
CA VAL A 54 -7.64 -15.67 10.25
C VAL A 54 -7.94 -14.16 10.16
N ASP A 55 -7.30 -13.33 10.99
CA ASP A 55 -7.46 -11.87 10.93
C ASP A 55 -6.98 -11.30 9.58
N TYR A 56 -5.85 -11.79 9.05
CA TYR A 56 -5.37 -11.37 7.73
C TYR A 56 -6.33 -11.78 6.59
N VAL A 57 -6.99 -12.92 6.70
CA VAL A 57 -7.99 -13.35 5.71
C VAL A 57 -9.18 -12.39 5.69
N TRP A 58 -9.68 -11.99 6.86
CA TRP A 58 -10.76 -11.00 6.96
C TRP A 58 -10.37 -9.63 6.41
N ILE A 59 -9.16 -9.15 6.72
CA ILE A 59 -8.62 -7.90 6.18
C ILE A 59 -8.49 -7.99 4.64
N GLY A 60 -8.06 -9.13 4.10
CA GLY A 60 -7.97 -9.37 2.67
C GLY A 60 -9.31 -9.25 1.94
N ILE A 61 -10.36 -9.87 2.50
CA ILE A 61 -11.73 -9.76 1.97
C ILE A 61 -12.23 -8.32 2.04
N ALA A 62 -12.00 -7.65 3.17
CA ALA A 62 -12.40 -6.25 3.36
C ALA A 62 -11.70 -5.32 2.35
N ILE A 63 -10.41 -5.50 2.12
CA ILE A 63 -9.64 -4.71 1.14
C ILE A 63 -10.13 -4.96 -0.28
N LEU A 64 -10.44 -6.20 -0.65
CA LEU A 64 -10.96 -6.51 -1.99
C LEU A 64 -12.29 -5.78 -2.25
N CYS A 65 -13.21 -5.84 -1.29
CA CYS A 65 -14.49 -5.12 -1.38
C CYS A 65 -14.29 -3.60 -1.37
N ALA A 66 -13.47 -3.07 -0.46
CA ALA A 66 -13.23 -1.64 -0.35
C ALA A 66 -12.54 -1.07 -1.61
N ALA A 67 -11.51 -1.74 -2.12
CA ALA A 67 -10.76 -1.29 -3.29
C ALA A 67 -11.62 -1.29 -4.56
N THR A 68 -12.45 -2.32 -4.75
CA THR A 68 -13.37 -2.38 -5.90
C THR A 68 -14.41 -1.26 -5.82
N ILE A 69 -15.04 -1.04 -4.66
CA ILE A 69 -16.00 0.06 -4.47
C ILE A 69 -15.31 1.42 -4.67
N GLN A 70 -14.11 1.59 -4.14
CA GLN A 70 -13.33 2.83 -4.26
C GLN A 70 -13.06 3.16 -5.73
N VAL A 71 -12.52 2.22 -6.50
CA VAL A 71 -12.20 2.43 -7.92
C VAL A 71 -13.46 2.73 -8.74
N MET A 72 -14.54 1.97 -8.51
CA MET A 72 -15.82 2.19 -9.22
C MET A 72 -16.41 3.57 -8.93
N CYS A 73 -16.35 4.02 -7.67
CA CYS A 73 -16.81 5.34 -7.26
C CYS A 73 -16.00 6.46 -7.95
N TYR A 74 -14.67 6.37 -7.93
CA TYR A 74 -13.80 7.37 -8.57
C TYR A 74 -14.00 7.42 -10.08
N LEU A 75 -14.10 6.26 -10.75
CA LEU A 75 -14.31 6.21 -12.19
C LEU A 75 -15.63 6.88 -12.59
N THR A 76 -16.70 6.59 -11.85
CA THR A 76 -18.03 7.21 -12.07
C THR A 76 -18.00 8.72 -11.84
N ALA A 77 -17.32 9.18 -10.78
CA ALA A 77 -17.17 10.61 -10.50
C ALA A 77 -16.40 11.34 -11.60
N CYS A 78 -15.31 10.73 -12.11
CA CYS A 78 -14.49 11.30 -13.18
C CYS A 78 -15.24 11.37 -14.51
N GLU A 79 -16.03 10.35 -14.83
CA GLU A 79 -16.88 10.35 -16.02
C GLU A 79 -17.93 11.47 -15.96
N ASN A 80 -18.61 11.62 -14.82
CA ASN A 80 -19.59 12.69 -14.61
C ASN A 80 -18.96 14.09 -14.74
N MET A 81 -17.75 14.28 -14.20
CA MET A 81 -17.01 15.54 -14.36
C MET A 81 -16.71 15.84 -15.82
N ASN A 82 -16.18 14.85 -16.57
CA ASN A 82 -15.88 15.00 -17.99
C ASN A 82 -17.14 15.29 -18.83
N HIS A 83 -18.25 14.63 -18.51
CA HIS A 83 -19.52 14.88 -19.19
C HIS A 83 -20.03 16.31 -18.95
N ARG A 84 -19.93 16.82 -17.72
CA ARG A 84 -20.30 18.21 -17.39
C ARG A 84 -19.42 19.22 -18.13
N MET A 85 -18.11 19.01 -18.15
CA MET A 85 -17.19 19.89 -18.90
C MET A 85 -17.54 19.95 -20.39
N ARG A 86 -17.79 18.79 -21.02
CA ARG A 86 -18.21 18.72 -22.43
C ARG A 86 -19.52 19.49 -22.68
N LYS A 87 -20.51 19.33 -21.79
CA LYS A 87 -21.82 19.98 -21.92
C LYS A 87 -21.72 21.50 -21.80
N GLU A 88 -21.04 22.01 -20.77
CA GLU A 88 -20.89 23.45 -20.58
C GLU A 88 -20.04 24.09 -21.68
N PHE A 89 -19.01 23.39 -22.17
CA PHE A 89 -18.20 23.89 -23.28
C PHE A 89 -19.00 23.96 -24.58
N PHE A 90 -19.77 22.93 -24.93
CA PHE A 90 -20.62 22.95 -26.12
C PHE A 90 -21.68 24.06 -26.06
N LYS A 91 -22.27 24.26 -24.88
CA LYS A 91 -23.22 25.36 -24.63
C LYS A 91 -22.56 26.74 -24.78
N ALA A 92 -21.30 26.88 -24.37
CA ALA A 92 -20.53 28.12 -24.56
C ALA A 92 -20.22 28.37 -26.05
N ILE A 93 -19.81 27.35 -26.80
CA ILE A 93 -19.52 27.50 -28.25
C ILE A 93 -20.76 27.98 -29.01
N ILE A 94 -21.93 27.39 -28.78
CA ILE A 94 -23.15 27.74 -29.53
C ILE A 94 -23.56 29.20 -29.32
N ARG A 95 -23.19 29.81 -28.18
CA ARG A 95 -23.52 31.20 -27.84
C ARG A 95 -22.51 32.22 -28.36
N GLN A 96 -21.49 31.79 -29.09
CA GLN A 96 -20.42 32.65 -29.58
C GLN A 96 -20.83 33.38 -30.88
N ASP A 97 -20.36 34.62 -31.07
CA ASP A 97 -20.67 35.43 -32.26
C ASP A 97 -20.02 34.89 -33.55
N ILE A 98 -20.66 35.15 -34.71
CA ILE A 98 -20.18 34.71 -36.03
C ILE A 98 -18.78 35.25 -36.37
N GLY A 99 -18.46 36.47 -35.91
CA GLY A 99 -17.14 37.08 -36.11
C GLY A 99 -16.02 36.42 -35.30
N TRP A 100 -16.37 35.64 -34.27
CA TRP A 100 -15.40 34.82 -33.55
C TRP A 100 -15.12 33.50 -34.28
N PHE A 101 -16.13 32.92 -34.95
CA PHE A 101 -15.97 31.74 -35.79
C PHE A 101 -15.14 32.01 -37.05
N ASP A 102 -15.18 33.22 -37.60
CA ASP A 102 -14.35 33.59 -38.76
C ASP A 102 -12.85 33.67 -38.40
N LYS A 103 -12.54 34.07 -37.14
CA LYS A 103 -11.16 34.11 -36.63
C LYS A 103 -10.65 32.76 -36.13
N ASN A 104 -11.53 31.83 -35.78
CA ASN A 104 -11.19 30.53 -35.21
C ASN A 104 -11.75 29.42 -36.09
N GLN A 105 -10.90 28.78 -36.90
CA GLN A 105 -11.30 27.65 -37.74
C GLN A 105 -11.92 26.54 -36.87
N SER A 106 -13.23 26.32 -37.01
CA SER A 106 -14.04 25.46 -36.14
C SER A 106 -13.47 24.04 -35.95
N GLY A 107 -12.81 23.48 -36.96
CA GLY A 107 -12.15 22.17 -36.89
C GLY A 107 -10.94 22.14 -35.94
N THR A 108 -10.08 23.15 -36.00
CA THR A 108 -8.88 23.22 -35.12
C THR A 108 -9.24 23.52 -33.67
N LEU A 109 -10.27 24.34 -33.44
CA LEU A 109 -10.78 24.62 -32.10
C LEU A 109 -11.35 23.37 -31.44
N THR A 110 -12.16 22.61 -32.19
CA THR A 110 -12.79 21.39 -31.70
C THR A 110 -11.72 20.33 -31.39
N ALA A 111 -10.70 20.17 -32.24
CA ALA A 111 -9.57 19.28 -31.96
C ALA A 111 -8.79 19.69 -30.69
N LYS A 112 -8.43 20.98 -30.56
CA LYS A 112 -7.78 21.50 -29.36
C LYS A 112 -8.61 21.30 -28.10
N LEU A 113 -9.92 21.42 -28.19
CA LEU A 113 -10.80 21.11 -27.06
C LEU A 113 -10.67 19.64 -26.67
N PHE A 114 -10.80 18.73 -27.63
CA PHE A 114 -10.73 17.30 -27.35
C PHE A 114 -9.39 16.93 -26.69
N ASP A 115 -8.29 17.49 -27.18
CA ASP A 115 -6.97 17.33 -26.55
C ASP A 115 -6.94 17.85 -25.11
N ASN A 116 -7.54 19.01 -24.83
CA ASN A 116 -7.61 19.56 -23.48
C ASN A 116 -8.48 18.70 -22.55
N LEU A 117 -9.63 18.23 -23.04
CA LEU A 117 -10.51 17.34 -22.27
C LEU A 117 -9.84 15.99 -21.99
N GLU A 118 -9.07 15.48 -22.94
CA GLU A 118 -8.29 14.24 -22.76
C GLU A 118 -7.20 14.40 -21.72
N ARG A 119 -6.40 15.48 -21.79
CA ARG A 119 -5.40 15.80 -20.75
C ARG A 119 -6.02 15.95 -19.35
N VAL A 120 -7.18 16.60 -19.25
CA VAL A 120 -7.87 16.74 -17.96
C VAL A 120 -8.39 15.39 -17.47
N LYS A 121 -8.91 14.54 -18.36
CA LYS A 121 -9.34 13.18 -18.02
C LYS A 121 -8.17 12.33 -17.52
N GLU A 122 -7.02 12.39 -18.18
CA GLU A 122 -5.79 11.69 -17.77
C GLU A 122 -5.29 12.17 -16.40
N GLY A 123 -5.35 13.48 -16.15
CA GLY A 123 -4.95 14.07 -14.87
C GLY A 123 -5.95 13.82 -13.73
N THR A 124 -7.24 13.72 -14.02
CA THR A 124 -8.30 13.64 -13.00
C THR A 124 -8.72 12.21 -12.67
N GLY A 125 -8.61 11.26 -13.62
CA GLY A 125 -9.06 9.88 -13.47
C GLY A 125 -8.41 9.14 -12.31
N ASP A 126 -7.45 8.27 -12.62
CA ASP A 126 -6.86 7.38 -11.62
C ASP A 126 -5.87 8.12 -10.70
N LYS A 127 -5.29 9.22 -11.19
CA LYS A 127 -4.24 9.96 -10.48
C LYS A 127 -4.76 10.66 -9.23
N VAL A 128 -5.97 11.23 -9.27
CA VAL A 128 -6.57 11.89 -8.11
C VAL A 128 -6.98 10.87 -7.05
N ALA A 129 -7.53 9.72 -7.49
CA ALA A 129 -7.87 8.61 -6.61
C ALA A 129 -6.63 8.05 -5.87
N LEU A 130 -5.50 7.94 -6.56
CA LEU A 130 -4.23 7.54 -5.95
C LEU A 130 -3.67 8.61 -5.02
N LEU A 131 -3.75 9.89 -5.40
CA LEU A 131 -3.26 10.98 -4.57
C LEU A 131 -3.99 11.01 -3.22
N ILE A 132 -5.33 10.98 -3.25
CA ILE A 132 -6.12 11.01 -2.02
C ILE A 132 -5.91 9.73 -1.19
N GLN A 133 -5.70 8.58 -1.82
CA GLN A 133 -5.33 7.33 -1.15
C GLN A 133 -3.98 7.45 -0.45
N PHE A 134 -2.93 7.94 -1.13
CA PHE A 134 -1.61 8.09 -0.55
C PHE A 134 -1.59 9.14 0.57
N VAL A 135 -2.34 10.23 0.43
CA VAL A 135 -2.50 11.23 1.49
C VAL A 135 -3.18 10.61 2.70
N SER A 136 -4.26 9.85 2.50
CA SER A 136 -4.94 9.13 3.59
C SER A 136 -4.01 8.12 4.27
N GLN A 137 -3.29 7.31 3.48
CA GLN A 137 -2.36 6.31 3.98
C GLN A 137 -1.21 6.94 4.77
N PHE A 138 -0.72 8.10 4.31
CA PHE A 138 0.29 8.87 5.01
C PHE A 138 -0.22 9.25 6.41
N PHE A 139 -1.37 9.91 6.52
CA PHE A 139 -1.91 10.30 7.81
C PHE A 139 -2.28 9.11 8.70
N ALA A 140 -2.91 8.07 8.15
CA ALA A 140 -3.24 6.86 8.90
C ALA A 140 -1.97 6.19 9.46
N GLY A 141 -0.91 6.10 8.65
CA GLY A 141 0.39 5.60 9.08
C GLY A 141 1.02 6.43 10.21
N PHE A 142 0.96 7.76 10.12
CA PHE A 142 1.45 8.63 11.21
C PHE A 142 0.66 8.45 12.50
N ILE A 143 -0.67 8.38 12.42
CA ILE A 143 -1.53 8.22 13.59
C ILE A 143 -1.20 6.90 14.30
N VAL A 144 -1.11 5.79 13.56
CA VAL A 144 -0.76 4.48 14.12
C VAL A 144 0.66 4.51 14.70
N ALA A 145 1.64 5.09 13.99
CA ALA A 145 3.02 5.17 14.45
C ALA A 145 3.14 5.95 15.79
N PHE A 146 2.47 7.10 15.90
CA PHE A 146 2.45 7.89 17.14
C PHE A 146 1.75 7.18 18.31
N ALA A 147 0.77 6.31 18.03
CA ALA A 147 0.04 5.57 19.05
C ALA A 147 0.87 4.47 19.73
N TYR A 148 1.76 3.79 18.99
CA TYR A 148 2.61 2.72 19.55
C TYR A 148 3.82 3.29 20.31
N ASP A 149 4.66 4.09 19.65
CA ASP A 149 5.91 4.57 20.22
C ASP A 149 6.29 5.96 19.69
N TRP A 150 5.78 7.01 20.36
CA TRP A 150 6.01 8.40 19.96
C TRP A 150 7.50 8.78 19.87
N ARG A 151 8.37 8.17 20.68
CA ARG A 151 9.81 8.48 20.68
C ARG A 151 10.50 7.97 19.42
N LEU A 152 10.20 6.75 19.01
CA LEU A 152 10.81 6.15 17.81
C LEU A 152 10.30 6.84 16.54
N THR A 153 9.01 7.18 16.50
CA THR A 153 8.41 7.91 15.37
C THR A 153 9.03 9.29 15.17
N LEU A 154 9.27 10.06 16.26
CA LEU A 154 9.89 11.40 16.14
C LEU A 154 11.31 11.35 15.57
N ILE A 155 12.10 10.34 15.94
CA ILE A 155 13.44 10.13 15.37
C ILE A 155 13.31 9.90 13.87
N MET A 156 12.48 8.95 13.43
CA MET A 156 12.28 8.64 12.00
C MET A 156 11.71 9.83 11.21
N MET A 157 10.84 10.64 11.83
CA MET A 157 10.27 11.81 11.20
C MET A 157 11.31 12.91 10.94
N SER A 158 12.38 13.00 11.75
CA SER A 158 13.49 13.91 11.49
C SER A 158 14.35 13.48 10.29
N LEU A 159 14.44 12.17 10.01
CA LEU A 159 15.17 11.65 8.85
C LEU A 159 14.41 11.86 7.52
N SER A 160 13.08 11.84 7.53
CA SER A 160 12.23 12.03 6.33
C SER A 160 12.54 13.33 5.55
N PRO A 161 12.53 14.53 6.15
CA PRO A 161 12.86 15.77 5.43
C PRO A 161 14.32 15.80 4.97
N PHE A 162 15.25 15.17 5.70
CA PHE A 162 16.64 15.07 5.27
C PHE A 162 16.77 14.27 3.96
N MET A 163 16.05 13.14 3.84
CA MET A 163 15.97 12.38 2.59
C MET A 163 15.36 13.19 1.45
N VAL A 164 14.29 13.96 1.71
CA VAL A 164 13.66 14.81 0.70
C VAL A 164 14.61 15.90 0.19
N ILE A 165 15.37 16.54 1.09
CA ILE A 165 16.35 17.57 0.73
C ILE A 165 17.46 16.98 -0.15
N CYS A 166 18.02 15.83 0.24
CA CYS A 166 19.05 15.15 -0.55
C CYS A 166 18.53 14.74 -1.94
N GLY A 167 17.31 14.19 -2.02
CA GLY A 167 16.67 13.84 -3.28
C GLY A 167 16.41 15.06 -4.17
N ALA A 168 15.94 16.16 -3.59
CA ALA A 168 15.71 17.41 -4.31
C ALA A 168 17.03 18.03 -4.84
N PHE A 169 18.11 17.92 -4.07
CA PHE A 169 19.44 18.36 -4.49
C PHE A 169 19.92 17.57 -5.72
N ILE A 170 19.82 16.24 -5.69
CA ILE A 170 20.20 15.37 -6.82
C ILE A 170 19.34 15.67 -8.05
N ALA A 171 18.02 15.81 -7.89
CA ALA A 171 17.10 16.13 -8.99
C ALA A 171 17.45 17.48 -9.65
N LYS A 172 17.79 18.50 -8.85
CA LYS A 172 18.25 19.81 -9.32
C LYS A 172 19.57 19.75 -10.08
N VAL A 173 20.51 18.88 -9.65
CA VAL A 173 21.81 18.70 -10.31
C VAL A 173 21.66 17.92 -11.62
N CYS A 174 20.81 16.90 -11.68
CA CYS A 174 20.60 16.08 -12.87
C CYS A 174 19.78 16.79 -13.97
N THR A 175 18.94 17.76 -13.61
CA THR A 175 18.13 18.54 -14.57
C THR A 175 18.93 19.70 -15.20
N ARG A 176 20.13 19.99 -14.71
CA ARG A 176 21.05 20.96 -15.32
C ARG A 176 22.07 20.26 -16.21
#